data_AF-A0A2A2H3Y4-F1
#
_entry.id   AF-A0A2A2H3Y4-F1
#
_cell.length_a   1.000
_cell.length_b   1.000
_cell.length_c   1.000
_cell.angle_alpha   90.00
_cell.angle_beta   90.00
_cell.angle_gamma   90.00
#
_symmetry.space_group_name_H-M   'P 1'
#
loop_
_entity.id
_entity.type
_entity.pdbx_description
1 polymer ?
#
loop_
_entity_poly.entity_id
_entity_poly.type
_entity_poly.pdbx_seq_one_letter_code
_entity_poly.pdbx_strand_id
1 'polypeptide(L)'
;MHENRQSVADAIVQSSLIEIIDVLKQQIQTTKEKIRNHINSDPDLKKNKALLESIPGIGEILSASLLAYIGNMSKFSNSKEVVAYVGLNPKLHESGLFKGRSRLSKRGHTELRKALYMPALSAISCNPIIKAQWQRLVSRHKGGKVGICAAMRKLLQLAYGVLKSGIPFDENIALVS
;
A
#
# COMPACT_ATOMS: atom_id res chain seq x y z
N MET A 1 -20.10 5.88 3.73
CA MET A 1 -20.56 5.29 5.01
C MET A 1 -20.89 6.35 6.07
N HIS A 2 -20.42 7.60 5.97
CA HIS A 2 -20.80 8.69 6.91
C HIS A 2 -22.08 9.46 6.52
N GLU A 3 -22.43 9.53 5.23
CA GLU A 3 -23.69 10.16 4.75
C GLU A 3 -24.95 9.44 5.24
N ASN A 4 -24.88 8.12 5.48
CA ASN A 4 -26.03 7.32 5.89
C ASN A 4 -26.51 7.57 7.34
N ARG A 5 -25.85 8.45 8.10
CA ARG A 5 -26.28 8.89 9.44
C ARG A 5 -26.95 10.25 9.44
N GLN A 6 -26.87 11.01 8.33
CA GLN A 6 -27.48 12.34 8.23
C GLN A 6 -29.01 12.28 8.08
N SER A 7 -29.55 11.19 7.52
CA SER A 7 -31.01 11.05 7.30
C SER A 7 -31.81 10.60 8.54
N VAL A 8 -31.13 10.26 9.64
CA VAL A 8 -31.74 9.70 10.87
C VAL A 8 -31.52 10.60 12.08
N ALA A 9 -30.67 11.64 11.96
CA ALA A 9 -30.40 12.58 13.03
C ALA A 9 -31.46 13.69 13.03
N ASP A 10 -31.91 14.08 14.23
CA ASP A 10 -32.80 15.22 14.43
C ASP A 10 -32.16 16.49 13.81
N ALA A 11 -32.96 17.34 13.16
CA ALA A 11 -32.46 18.45 12.32
C ALA A 11 -31.52 19.40 13.10
N ILE A 12 -31.70 19.47 14.41
CA ILE A 12 -30.90 20.25 15.36
C ILE A 12 -29.45 19.74 15.46
N VAL A 13 -29.24 18.42 15.41
CA VAL A 13 -27.91 17.79 15.57
C VAL A 13 -27.15 17.75 14.24
N GLN A 14 -27.87 17.77 13.11
CA GLN A 14 -27.27 17.68 11.78
C GLN A 14 -26.29 18.82 11.48
N SER A 15 -26.63 20.06 11.87
CA SER A 15 -25.75 21.24 11.69
C SER A 15 -24.44 21.08 12.45
N SER A 16 -24.50 20.67 13.73
CA SER A 16 -23.30 20.43 14.54
C SER A 16 -22.43 19.31 13.96
N LEU A 17 -23.03 18.24 13.44
CA LEU A 17 -22.28 17.14 12.80
C LEU A 17 -21.57 17.60 11.52
N ILE A 18 -22.21 18.43 10.70
CA ILE A 18 -21.60 18.98 9.48
C ILE A 18 -20.40 19.85 9.84
N GLU A 19 -20.55 20.76 10.81
CA GLU A 19 -19.46 21.61 11.29
C GLU A 19 -18.26 20.77 11.77
N ILE A 20 -18.50 19.73 12.58
CA ILE A 20 -17.43 18.84 13.06
C ILE A 20 -16.77 18.10 11.90
N ILE A 21 -17.54 17.58 10.95
CA ILE A 21 -16.99 16.90 9.76
C ILE A 21 -16.09 17.84 8.97
N ASP A 22 -16.49 19.11 8.79
CA ASP A 22 -15.72 20.07 8.02
C ASP A 22 -14.45 20.50 8.74
N VAL A 23 -14.50 20.69 10.07
CA VAL A 23 -13.30 20.90 10.90
C VAL A 23 -12.34 19.70 10.76
N LEU A 24 -12.84 18.47 10.83
CA LEU A 24 -12.00 17.27 10.68
C LEU A 24 -11.38 17.17 9.28
N LYS A 25 -12.11 17.53 8.21
CA LYS A 25 -11.56 17.59 6.85
C LYS A 25 -10.43 18.61 6.75
N GLN A 26 -10.60 19.80 7.34
CA GLN A 26 -9.56 20.83 7.36
C GLN A 26 -8.32 20.37 8.13
N GLN A 27 -8.49 19.71 9.27
CA GLN A 27 -7.38 19.16 10.04
C GLN A 27 -6.64 18.04 9.30
N ILE A 28 -7.37 17.17 8.60
CA ILE A 28 -6.78 16.15 7.71
C ILE A 28 -5.93 16.83 6.63
N GLN A 29 -6.44 17.87 5.98
CA GLN A 29 -5.73 18.57 4.92
C GLN A 29 -4.47 19.27 5.45
N THR A 30 -4.59 19.98 6.56
CA THR A 30 -3.46 20.65 7.24
C THR A 30 -2.38 19.63 7.62
N THR A 31 -2.79 18.46 8.11
CA THR A 31 -1.85 17.38 8.48
C THR A 31 -1.13 16.81 7.26
N LYS A 32 -1.85 16.59 6.16
CA LYS A 32 -1.25 16.14 4.88
C LYS A 32 -0.21 17.13 4.38
N GLU A 33 -0.49 18.42 4.45
CA GLU A 33 0.44 19.48 4.05
C GLU A 33 1.69 19.51 4.93
N LYS A 34 1.54 19.37 6.25
CA LYS A 34 2.68 19.23 7.18
C LYS A 34 3.56 18.04 6.84
N ILE A 35 2.97 16.87 6.54
CA ILE A 35 3.71 15.67 6.09
C ILE A 35 4.46 15.95 4.79
N ARG A 36 3.78 16.55 3.80
CA ARG A 36 4.39 16.90 2.51
C ARG A 36 5.56 17.85 2.69
N ASN A 37 5.40 18.89 3.50
CA ASN A 37 6.45 19.87 3.78
C ASN A 37 7.64 19.22 4.50
N HIS A 38 7.39 18.34 5.48
CA HIS A 38 8.44 17.61 6.17
C HIS A 38 9.26 16.72 5.21
N ILE A 39 8.58 15.97 4.33
CA ILE A 39 9.26 15.16 3.31
C ILE A 39 10.05 16.05 2.33
N ASN A 40 9.49 17.19 1.91
CA ASN A 40 10.15 18.08 0.97
C ASN A 40 11.35 18.84 1.57
N SER A 41 11.37 19.04 2.88
CA SER A 41 12.48 19.69 3.59
C SER A 41 13.69 18.77 3.82
N ASP A 42 13.51 17.46 3.67
CA ASP A 42 14.58 16.46 3.81
C ASP A 42 14.97 15.94 2.40
N PRO A 43 16.21 16.15 1.93
CA PRO A 43 16.63 15.72 0.60
C PRO A 43 16.50 14.21 0.35
N ASP A 44 16.79 13.38 1.36
CA ASP A 44 16.76 11.93 1.24
C ASP A 44 15.32 11.42 1.21
N LEU A 45 14.43 11.95 2.06
CA LEU A 45 13.01 11.62 2.03
C LEU A 45 12.37 12.07 0.70
N LYS A 46 12.72 13.26 0.21
CA LYS A 46 12.21 13.78 -1.07
C LYS A 46 12.65 12.89 -2.23
N LYS A 47 13.92 12.50 -2.28
CA LYS A 47 14.46 11.57 -3.28
C LYS A 47 13.75 10.22 -3.22
N ASN A 48 13.63 9.64 -2.04
CA ASN A 48 12.99 8.34 -1.85
C ASN A 48 11.49 8.38 -2.20
N LYS A 49 10.78 9.48 -1.88
CA LYS A 49 9.40 9.70 -2.32
C LYS A 49 9.30 9.69 -3.86
N ALA A 50 10.19 10.39 -4.56
CA ALA A 50 10.19 10.43 -6.02
C ALA A 50 10.47 9.05 -6.64
N LEU A 51 11.40 8.28 -6.06
CA LEU A 51 11.65 6.89 -6.49
C LEU A 51 10.42 6.01 -6.29
N LEU A 52 9.73 6.12 -5.15
CA LEU A 52 8.51 5.36 -4.89
C LEU A 52 7.38 5.74 -5.86
N GLU A 53 7.16 7.03 -6.10
CA GLU A 53 6.09 7.54 -6.97
C GLU A 53 6.36 7.33 -8.46
N SER A 54 7.59 6.96 -8.84
CA SER A 54 7.88 6.49 -10.20
C SER A 54 7.20 5.17 -10.55
N ILE A 55 6.80 4.37 -9.54
CA ILE A 55 6.11 3.09 -9.74
C ILE A 55 4.61 3.37 -10.01
N PRO A 56 4.07 3.01 -11.18
CA PRO A 56 2.64 3.15 -11.43
C PRO A 56 1.81 2.42 -10.37
N GLY A 57 0.87 3.13 -9.77
CA GLY A 57 0.03 2.65 -8.67
C GLY A 57 0.50 3.06 -7.27
N ILE A 58 1.70 3.64 -7.11
CA ILE A 58 2.13 4.27 -5.86
C ILE A 58 1.92 5.78 -5.95
N GLY A 59 1.05 6.31 -5.09
CA GLY A 59 0.82 7.75 -4.94
C GLY A 59 1.25 8.28 -3.57
N GLU A 60 1.04 9.58 -3.35
CA GLU A 60 1.52 10.34 -2.18
C GLU A 60 1.24 9.67 -0.83
N ILE A 61 0.03 9.15 -0.62
CA ILE A 61 -0.35 8.53 0.65
C ILE A 61 0.48 7.27 0.91
N LEU A 62 0.66 6.42 -0.12
CA LEU A 62 1.42 5.19 0.03
C LEU A 62 2.92 5.47 0.13
N SER A 63 3.46 6.38 -0.69
CA SER A 63 4.86 6.75 -0.63
C SER A 63 5.23 7.29 0.76
N ALA A 64 4.45 8.24 1.29
CA ALA A 64 4.63 8.76 2.64
C ALA A 64 4.48 7.67 3.72
N SER A 65 3.50 6.78 3.59
CA SER A 65 3.29 5.67 4.53
C SER A 65 4.47 4.69 4.54
N LEU A 66 5.03 4.35 3.38
CA LEU A 66 6.21 3.48 3.28
C LEU A 66 7.42 4.15 3.93
N LEU A 67 7.67 5.43 3.65
CA LEU A 67 8.76 6.18 4.27
C LEU A 67 8.61 6.25 5.80
N ALA A 68 7.40 6.49 6.31
CA ALA A 68 7.14 6.60 7.74
C ALA A 68 7.30 5.27 8.49
N TYR A 69 6.76 4.18 7.96
CA TYR A 69 6.71 2.90 8.68
C TYR A 69 7.91 1.98 8.42
N ILE A 70 8.48 2.02 7.21
CA ILE A 70 9.63 1.19 6.85
C ILE A 70 10.93 1.95 7.12
N GLY A 71 10.93 3.27 6.96
CA GLY A 71 12.10 4.12 7.13
C GLY A 71 13.20 3.70 6.15
N ASN A 72 14.39 3.42 6.70
CA ASN A 72 15.52 2.99 5.88
C ASN A 72 15.36 1.53 5.42
N MET A 73 15.10 1.38 4.12
CA MET A 73 14.92 0.09 3.44
C MET A 73 16.20 -0.75 3.35
N SER A 74 17.38 -0.15 3.59
CA SER A 74 18.67 -0.88 3.61
C SER A 74 18.79 -1.86 4.78
N LYS A 75 17.91 -1.74 5.79
CA LYS A 75 17.84 -2.67 6.93
C LYS A 75 17.38 -4.08 6.52
N PHE A 76 16.79 -4.22 5.33
CA PHE A 76 16.36 -5.50 4.80
C PHE A 76 17.38 -6.01 3.78
N SER A 77 17.77 -7.28 3.91
CA SER A 77 18.75 -7.89 3.02
C SER A 77 18.15 -8.14 1.63
N ASN A 78 16.84 -8.43 1.58
CA ASN A 78 16.10 -8.75 0.38
C ASN A 78 14.62 -8.34 0.47
N SER A 79 13.95 -8.31 -0.68
CA SER A 79 12.54 -7.91 -0.77
C SER A 79 11.58 -8.86 -0.04
N LYS A 80 11.96 -10.13 0.20
CA LYS A 80 11.13 -11.10 0.93
C LYS A 80 11.04 -10.73 2.42
N GLU A 81 12.08 -10.15 2.99
CA GLU A 81 12.07 -9.68 4.38
C GLU A 81 11.12 -8.50 4.57
N VAL A 82 11.08 -7.55 3.62
CA VAL A 82 10.09 -6.45 3.64
C VAL A 82 8.67 -7.01 3.56
N VAL A 83 8.44 -7.98 2.68
CA VAL A 83 7.14 -8.67 2.55
C VAL A 83 6.73 -9.38 3.84
N ALA A 84 7.68 -10.01 4.53
CA ALA A 84 7.44 -10.67 5.81
C ALA A 84 7.15 -9.66 6.93
N TYR A 85 7.89 -8.55 6.98
CA TYR A 85 7.69 -7.44 7.91
C TYR A 85 6.28 -6.85 7.80
N VAL A 86 5.80 -6.63 6.57
CA VAL A 86 4.43 -6.16 6.32
C VAL A 86 3.38 -7.27 6.55
N GLY A 87 3.78 -8.55 6.57
CA GLY A 87 2.87 -9.68 6.79
C GLY A 87 2.10 -10.10 5.54
N LEU A 88 2.68 -9.89 4.36
CA LEU A 88 2.13 -10.30 3.06
C LEU A 88 2.62 -11.69 2.60
N ASN A 89 3.41 -12.37 3.43
CA ASN A 89 3.80 -13.75 3.19
C ASN A 89 2.61 -14.71 3.46
N PRO A 90 2.31 -15.65 2.54
CA PRO A 90 1.33 -16.69 2.81
C PRO A 90 1.85 -17.59 3.93
N LYS A 91 1.06 -17.76 4.98
CA LYS A 91 1.31 -18.74 6.03
C LYS A 91 0.58 -20.03 5.65
N LEU A 92 1.35 -21.09 5.44
CA LEU A 92 0.83 -22.45 5.32
C LEU A 92 0.29 -22.87 6.70
N HIS A 93 -0.98 -23.28 6.73
CA HIS A 93 -1.58 -23.96 7.88
C HIS A 93 -1.59 -25.44 7.56
N GLU A 94 -0.46 -26.10 7.81
CA GLU A 94 -0.32 -27.54 7.68
C GLU A 94 -0.21 -28.13 9.08
N SER A 95 -1.20 -28.94 9.46
CA SER A 95 -0.99 -30.00 10.45
C SER A 95 -0.82 -31.30 9.66
N GLY A 96 -0.13 -32.31 10.21
CA GLY A 96 0.28 -33.53 9.49
C GLY A 96 -0.84 -34.30 8.75
N LEU A 97 -2.11 -33.95 8.97
CA LEU A 97 -3.30 -34.52 8.31
C LEU A 97 -4.16 -33.50 7.54
N PHE A 98 -3.84 -32.20 7.57
CA PHE A 98 -4.68 -31.15 7.00
C PHE A 98 -3.88 -30.09 6.25
N LYS A 99 -4.13 -29.95 4.94
CA LYS A 99 -3.67 -28.82 4.12
C LYS A 99 -4.74 -27.73 4.08
N GLY A 100 -4.69 -26.80 5.04
CA GLY A 100 -5.60 -25.66 5.06
C GLY A 100 -5.30 -24.63 3.97
N ARG A 101 -6.28 -23.76 3.67
CA ARG A 101 -6.05 -22.60 2.78
C ARG A 101 -4.97 -21.69 3.38
N SER A 102 -4.00 -21.29 2.57
CA SER A 102 -2.98 -20.30 2.98
C SER A 102 -3.64 -18.97 3.34
N ARG A 103 -3.29 -18.41 4.49
CA ARG A 103 -3.77 -17.08 4.94
C ARG A 103 -2.58 -16.13 5.08
N LEU A 104 -2.83 -14.84 4.95
CA LEU A 104 -1.80 -13.84 5.28
C LEU A 104 -1.40 -13.93 6.75
N SER A 105 -0.12 -13.71 7.03
CA SER A 105 0.36 -13.56 8.40
C SER A 105 -0.39 -12.43 9.12
N LYS A 106 -0.80 -12.68 10.37
CA LYS A 106 -1.35 -11.64 11.27
C LYS A 106 -0.27 -10.88 12.04
N ARG A 107 1.01 -11.28 11.91
CA ARG A 107 2.14 -10.72 12.68
C ARG A 107 2.80 -9.50 12.02
N GLY A 108 2.36 -9.09 10.84
CA GLY A 108 2.93 -7.94 10.13
C GLY A 108 2.20 -6.62 10.36
N HIS A 109 2.76 -5.55 9.83
CA HIS A 109 2.28 -4.19 10.03
C HIS A 109 0.87 -3.93 9.42
N THR A 110 -0.16 -3.94 10.26
CA THR A 110 -1.56 -3.89 9.81
C THR A 110 -1.92 -2.62 9.05
N GLU A 111 -1.43 -1.46 9.48
CA GLU A 111 -1.71 -0.19 8.78
C GLU A 111 -1.04 -0.13 7.41
N LEU A 112 0.14 -0.74 7.24
CA LEU A 112 0.80 -0.81 5.92
C LEU A 112 0.04 -1.74 4.99
N ARG A 113 -0.50 -2.86 5.49
CA ARG A 113 -1.36 -3.73 4.67
C ARG A 113 -2.63 -3.00 4.23
N LYS A 114 -3.25 -2.20 5.10
CA LYS A 114 -4.41 -1.38 4.71
C LYS A 114 -4.02 -0.34 3.66
N ALA A 115 -2.92 0.38 3.90
CA ALA A 115 -2.42 1.41 2.99
C ALA A 115 -2.07 0.86 1.59
N LEU A 116 -1.63 -0.40 1.50
CA LEU A 116 -1.29 -1.06 0.23
C LEU A 116 -2.49 -1.54 -0.58
N TYR A 117 -3.67 -1.71 0.02
CA TYR A 117 -4.80 -2.36 -0.64
C TYR A 117 -5.35 -1.55 -1.83
N MET A 118 -5.67 -0.28 -1.61
CA MET A 118 -6.19 0.61 -2.66
C MET A 118 -5.14 0.88 -3.77
N PRO A 119 -3.86 1.17 -3.44
CA PRO A 119 -2.78 1.19 -4.42
C PRO A 119 -2.65 -0.08 -5.26
N ALA A 120 -2.78 -1.26 -4.64
CA ALA A 120 -2.73 -2.53 -5.38
C ALA A 120 -3.86 -2.68 -6.40
N LEU A 121 -5.07 -2.22 -6.06
CA LEU A 121 -6.19 -2.17 -7.01
C LEU A 121 -5.92 -1.23 -8.18
N SER A 122 -5.34 -0.05 -7.91
CA SER A 122 -4.93 0.88 -8.97
C SER A 122 -3.84 0.26 -9.86
N ALA A 123 -2.82 -0.34 -9.25
CA ALA A 123 -1.68 -0.94 -9.93
C ALA A 123 -2.08 -2.13 -10.83
N ILE A 124 -3.12 -2.89 -10.49
CA ILE A 124 -3.65 -3.94 -11.36
C ILE A 124 -4.07 -3.37 -12.73
N SER A 125 -4.52 -2.11 -12.77
CA SER A 125 -4.96 -1.45 -14.00
C SER A 125 -3.83 -0.72 -14.72
N CYS A 126 -2.98 0.00 -13.99
CA CYS A 126 -2.00 0.93 -14.57
C CYS A 126 -0.55 0.43 -14.58
N ASN A 127 -0.18 -0.57 -13.77
CA ASN A 127 1.18 -1.08 -13.71
C ASN A 127 1.32 -2.34 -14.59
N PRO A 128 2.13 -2.32 -15.66
CA PRO A 128 2.19 -3.40 -16.65
C PRO A 128 2.64 -4.73 -16.05
N ILE A 129 3.60 -4.70 -15.12
CA ILE A 129 4.12 -5.90 -14.44
C ILE A 129 3.07 -6.53 -13.54
N ILE A 130 2.34 -5.71 -12.78
CA ILE A 130 1.30 -6.19 -11.86
C ILE A 130 0.06 -6.63 -12.64
N LYS A 131 -0.31 -5.91 -13.70
CA LYS A 131 -1.40 -6.29 -14.63
C LYS A 131 -1.13 -7.65 -15.26
N ALA A 132 0.07 -7.89 -15.78
CA ALA A 132 0.46 -9.19 -16.31
C ALA A 132 0.40 -10.30 -15.25
N GLN A 133 0.85 -10.03 -14.02
CA GLN A 133 0.73 -10.98 -12.91
C GLN A 133 -0.74 -11.27 -12.57
N TRP A 134 -1.59 -10.25 -12.52
CA TRP A 134 -3.01 -10.37 -12.24
C TRP A 134 -3.71 -11.24 -13.29
N GLN A 135 -3.48 -10.97 -14.59
CA GLN A 135 -4.04 -11.75 -15.69
C GLN A 135 -3.66 -13.24 -15.59
N ARG A 136 -2.39 -13.55 -15.30
CA ARG A 136 -1.93 -14.93 -15.09
C ARG A 136 -2.58 -15.61 -13.88
N LEU A 137 -2.94 -14.86 -12.83
CA LEU A 137 -3.62 -15.42 -11.66
C LEU A 137 -5.11 -15.64 -11.92
N VAL A 138 -5.75 -14.71 -12.63
CA VAL A 138 -7.16 -14.82 -13.02
C VAL A 138 -7.36 -16.02 -13.95
N SER A 139 -6.49 -16.25 -14.93
CA SER A 139 -6.56 -17.43 -15.82
C SER A 139 -6.43 -18.77 -15.08
N ARG A 140 -5.86 -18.76 -13.87
CA ARG A 140 -5.74 -19.92 -12.98
C ARG A 140 -6.84 -19.97 -11.91
N HIS A 141 -7.93 -19.23 -12.07
CA HIS A 141 -9.04 -19.13 -11.11
C HIS A 141 -8.61 -18.62 -9.72
N LYS A 142 -7.53 -17.85 -9.64
CA LYS A 142 -7.03 -17.21 -8.40
C LYS A 142 -7.31 -15.70 -8.38
N GLY A 143 -8.39 -15.29 -9.05
CA GLY A 143 -8.92 -13.93 -8.99
C GLY A 143 -9.53 -13.59 -7.62
N GLY A 144 -9.66 -12.29 -7.32
CA GLY A 144 -10.20 -11.80 -6.04
C GLY A 144 -9.12 -11.48 -5.00
N LYS A 145 -9.42 -11.72 -3.71
CA LYS A 145 -8.53 -11.28 -2.60
C LYS A 145 -7.12 -11.85 -2.69
N VAL A 146 -6.95 -13.07 -3.19
CA VAL A 146 -5.63 -13.70 -3.38
C VAL A 146 -4.80 -12.94 -4.42
N GLY A 147 -5.41 -12.57 -5.55
CA GLY A 147 -4.77 -11.75 -6.57
C GLY A 147 -4.38 -10.37 -6.05
N ILE A 148 -5.24 -9.74 -5.22
CA ILE A 148 -4.94 -8.43 -4.64
C ILE A 148 -3.76 -8.53 -3.68
N CYS A 149 -3.71 -9.57 -2.85
CA CYS A 149 -2.57 -9.81 -1.97
C CYS A 149 -1.26 -10.02 -2.76
N ALA A 150 -1.33 -10.70 -3.91
CA ALA A 150 -0.18 -10.86 -4.80
C ALA A 150 0.27 -9.51 -5.40
N ALA A 151 -0.67 -8.67 -5.82
CA ALA A 151 -0.39 -7.32 -6.32
C ALA A 151 0.24 -6.43 -5.22
N MET A 152 -0.30 -6.43 -4.00
CA MET A 152 0.30 -5.73 -2.85
C MET A 152 1.74 -6.18 -2.60
N ARG A 153 1.99 -7.50 -2.67
CA ARG A 153 3.32 -8.07 -2.51
C ARG A 153 4.26 -7.59 -3.61
N LYS A 154 3.82 -7.59 -4.87
CA LYS A 154 4.65 -7.16 -5.99
C LYS A 154 4.94 -5.66 -5.92
N LEU A 155 3.97 -4.81 -5.52
CA LEU A 155 4.22 -3.39 -5.26
C LEU A 155 5.34 -3.18 -4.24
N LEU A 156 5.30 -3.90 -3.13
CA LEU A 156 6.32 -3.78 -2.08
C LEU A 156 7.70 -4.26 -2.55
N GLN A 157 7.76 -5.28 -3.41
CA GLN A 157 9.00 -5.73 -4.04
C GLN A 157 9.57 -4.69 -5.00
N LEU A 158 8.73 -4.04 -5.80
CA LEU A 158 9.14 -2.95 -6.68
C LEU A 158 9.64 -1.75 -5.88
N ALA A 159 8.92 -1.36 -4.82
CA ALA A 159 9.31 -0.29 -3.91
C ALA A 159 10.69 -0.55 -3.28
N TYR A 160 10.94 -1.79 -2.84
CA TYR A 160 12.27 -2.18 -2.34
C TYR A 160 13.34 -2.07 -3.43
N GLY A 161 13.02 -2.51 -4.66
CA GLY A 161 13.93 -2.45 -5.80
C GLY A 161 14.41 -1.02 -6.10
N VAL A 162 13.49 -0.09 -6.32
CA VAL A 162 13.82 1.31 -6.67
C VAL A 162 14.56 2.04 -5.56
N LEU A 163 14.21 1.76 -4.29
CA LEU A 163 14.90 2.37 -3.14
C LEU A 163 16.29 1.79 -2.91
N LYS A 164 16.49 0.50 -3.16
CA LYS A 164 17.80 -0.14 -3.04
C LYS A 164 18.75 0.25 -4.17
N SER A 165 18.25 0.32 -5.41
CA SER A 165 19.07 0.71 -6.56
C SER A 165 19.29 2.22 -6.65
N GLY A 166 18.37 3.02 -6.09
CA GLY A 166 18.34 4.47 -6.31
C GLY A 166 17.93 4.86 -7.73
N ILE A 167 17.42 3.90 -8.52
CA ILE A 167 17.02 4.08 -9.92
C ILE A 167 15.48 4.09 -9.97
N PRO A 168 14.86 5.06 -10.67
CA PRO A 168 13.42 5.08 -10.89
C PRO A 168 12.91 3.80 -11.54
N PHE A 169 11.62 3.51 -11.33
CA PHE A 169 10.97 2.36 -11.93
C PHE A 169 11.07 2.40 -13.45
N ASP A 170 11.56 1.30 -14.01
CA ASP A 170 11.52 0.99 -15.43
C ASP A 170 10.94 -0.42 -15.58
N GLU A 171 9.90 -0.53 -16.41
CA GLU A 171 9.23 -1.79 -16.68
C GLU A 171 10.16 -2.83 -17.29
N ASN A 172 11.13 -2.41 -18.10
CA ASN A 172 12.01 -3.30 -18.85
C ASN A 172 13.04 -3.95 -17.93
N ILE A 173 13.57 -3.20 -16.97
CA ILE A 173 14.52 -3.71 -15.98
C ILE A 173 13.83 -4.73 -15.05
N ALA A 174 12.61 -4.43 -14.62
CA ALA A 174 11.89 -5.24 -13.65
C ALA A 174 11.24 -6.52 -14.23
N LEU A 175 11.26 -6.71 -15.55
CA LEU A 175 10.87 -7.94 -16.23
C LEU A 175 12.03 -8.94 -16.42
N VAL A 176 13.28 -8.49 -16.30
CA VAL A 176 14.49 -9.30 -16.54
C VAL A 176 15.06 -9.94 -15.26
N SER A 177 14.65 -9.46 -14.08
CA SER A 177 15.06 -9.93 -12.73
C SER A 177 14.03 -10.82 -12.04
#